data_AF-A0A6B9TK82-F1
#
_entry.id   AF-A0A6B9TK82-F1
#
_cell.length_a   1.000
_cell.length_b   1.000
_cell.length_c   1.000
_cell.angle_alpha   90.00
_cell.angle_beta   90.00
_cell.angle_gamma   90.00
#
_symmetry.space_group_name_H-M   'P 1'
#
loop_
_entity.id
_entity.type
_entity.pdbx_description
1 polymer ?
#
loop_
_entity_poly.entity_id
_entity_poly.type
_entity_poly.pdbx_seq_one_letter_code
_entity_poly.pdbx_strand_id
1 'polypeptide(L)'
;MEALESDDYTVRLDAALALEELADERSVPALIDALRYEEWQRDYPILGSVRAAAARALGNIGDPRTVEHLITSLEDPDIDVRVSALRALALLRDERAADAVEGYLNDPLEDIRKNAITTLAELDPDRGLREVLAALNDRSWVVRKVAARVIRKLGDEKCLENLIDKLNDPDMEVRRQIILAVVNLGEVAVDPLLERLSEPSWQTRAVLVEALGEIGSRRAVPHLKRMVSGRKRDENRYVRGKVAEALGLIGDPDALESLIEALNDPYLFVRRKARAAIDLIDVEPYLERFDNGEISFRYPLFWDLREVKDGEKLITGSCKEHGLKISVKKKEAAGVTAEEFSDILIDVLNMRGLFNITRGSVTVDSEHGYMVTGETKKDRIVAFIFKKKGYIYYIYFKGPVENITESYKYMRVLINTLHVET
;
A
#
# COMPACT_ATOMS: atom_id res chain seq x y z
N MET A 1 -25.73 10.45 -38.47
CA MET A 1 -27.14 10.20 -38.12
C MET A 1 -27.81 9.38 -39.23
N GLU A 2 -27.90 9.88 -40.47
CA GLU A 2 -28.46 9.10 -41.62
C GLU A 2 -27.83 7.71 -41.80
N ALA A 3 -26.52 7.56 -41.53
CA ALA A 3 -25.83 6.26 -41.61
C ALA A 3 -26.36 5.19 -40.63
N LEU A 4 -27.10 5.56 -39.57
CA LEU A 4 -27.77 4.60 -38.67
C LEU A 4 -28.97 3.91 -39.33
N GLU A 5 -29.50 4.49 -40.41
CA GLU A 5 -30.63 3.95 -41.18
C GLU A 5 -30.16 3.13 -42.40
N SER A 6 -28.84 2.97 -42.59
CA SER A 6 -28.26 2.23 -43.71
C SER A 6 -28.72 0.76 -43.73
N ASP A 7 -29.01 0.22 -44.91
CA ASP A 7 -29.29 -1.21 -45.08
C ASP A 7 -28.10 -2.10 -44.70
N ASP A 8 -26.88 -1.57 -44.83
CA ASP A 8 -25.65 -2.24 -44.42
C ASP A 8 -25.44 -2.16 -42.90
N TYR A 9 -25.41 -3.32 -42.23
CA TYR A 9 -25.22 -3.41 -40.79
C TYR A 9 -23.85 -2.93 -40.32
N THR A 10 -22.80 -3.04 -41.15
CA THR A 10 -21.46 -2.57 -40.79
C THR A 10 -21.43 -1.05 -40.75
N VAL A 11 -22.03 -0.39 -41.73
CA VAL A 11 -22.21 1.06 -41.77
C VAL A 11 -23.00 1.55 -40.56
N ARG A 12 -24.05 0.83 -40.16
CA ARG A 12 -24.83 1.16 -38.96
C ARG A 12 -24.02 1.04 -37.68
N LEU A 13 -23.24 -0.03 -37.54
CA LEU A 13 -22.38 -0.24 -36.38
C LEU A 13 -21.31 0.85 -36.29
N ASP A 14 -20.61 1.12 -37.38
CA ASP A 14 -19.58 2.17 -37.44
C ASP A 14 -20.18 3.55 -37.13
N ALA A 15 -21.40 3.82 -37.60
CA ALA A 15 -22.13 5.03 -37.26
C ALA A 15 -22.46 5.11 -35.76
N ALA A 16 -22.94 4.02 -35.16
CA ALA A 16 -23.27 3.99 -33.73
C ALA A 16 -22.02 4.14 -32.85
N LEU A 17 -20.91 3.47 -33.23
CA LEU A 17 -19.62 3.59 -32.54
C LEU A 17 -19.05 5.00 -32.66
N ALA A 18 -19.11 5.62 -33.85
CA ALA A 18 -18.68 7.00 -34.03
C ALA A 18 -19.51 7.96 -33.16
N LEU A 19 -20.81 7.73 -33.01
CA LEU A 19 -21.67 8.55 -32.16
C LEU A 19 -21.43 8.30 -30.66
N GLU A 20 -21.05 7.08 -30.27
CA GLU A 20 -20.59 6.76 -28.91
C GLU A 20 -19.37 7.59 -28.51
N GLU A 21 -18.41 7.75 -29.43
CA GLU A 21 -17.20 8.57 -29.24
C GLU A 21 -17.48 10.08 -29.29
N LEU A 22 -18.37 10.51 -30.19
CA LEU A 22 -18.69 11.93 -30.38
C LEU A 22 -19.56 12.50 -29.26
N ALA A 23 -20.42 11.68 -28.64
CA ALA A 23 -21.32 12.06 -27.56
C ALA A 23 -22.14 13.36 -27.84
N ASP A 24 -22.63 13.52 -29.07
CA ASP A 24 -23.39 14.70 -29.50
C ASP A 24 -24.89 14.53 -29.21
N GLU A 25 -25.47 15.42 -28.40
CA GLU A 25 -26.90 15.41 -28.03
C GLU A 25 -27.84 15.42 -29.24
N ARG A 26 -27.42 16.01 -30.38
CA ARG A 26 -28.24 16.02 -31.61
C ARG A 26 -28.52 14.62 -32.15
N SER A 27 -27.69 13.64 -31.78
CA SER A 27 -27.86 12.25 -32.19
C SER A 27 -28.86 11.46 -31.35
N VAL A 28 -29.35 12.01 -30.23
CA VAL A 28 -30.26 11.31 -29.30
C VAL A 28 -31.50 10.72 -29.98
N PRO A 29 -32.24 11.45 -30.85
CA PRO A 29 -33.41 10.87 -31.53
C PRO A 29 -33.04 9.65 -32.40
N ALA A 30 -31.96 9.75 -33.19
CA ALA A 30 -31.53 8.68 -34.08
C ALA A 30 -31.00 7.46 -33.30
N LEU A 31 -30.34 7.68 -32.16
CA LEU A 31 -29.87 6.62 -31.27
C LEU A 31 -31.03 5.94 -30.53
N ILE A 32 -32.05 6.71 -30.13
CA ILE A 32 -33.31 6.20 -29.57
C ILE A 32 -34.02 5.28 -30.58
N ASP A 33 -34.08 5.69 -31.85
CA ASP A 33 -34.72 4.88 -32.89
C ASP A 33 -33.91 3.59 -33.15
N ALA A 34 -32.58 3.69 -33.10
CA ALA A 34 -31.70 2.53 -33.18
C ALA A 34 -31.89 1.52 -32.03
N LEU A 35 -32.43 1.92 -30.87
CA LEU A 35 -32.78 0.98 -29.78
C LEU A 35 -34.07 0.19 -30.04
N ARG A 36 -35.04 0.77 -30.76
CA ARG A 36 -36.46 0.36 -30.72
C ARG A 36 -36.90 -0.62 -31.81
N TYR A 37 -36.07 -0.91 -32.81
CA TYR A 37 -36.59 -1.50 -34.05
C TYR A 37 -36.87 -3.01 -33.93
N GLU A 38 -38.14 -3.37 -33.69
CA GLU A 38 -38.66 -4.75 -33.63
C GLU A 38 -38.58 -5.49 -34.98
N GLU A 39 -38.77 -4.79 -36.11
CA GLU A 39 -38.77 -5.42 -37.45
C GLU A 39 -37.43 -6.07 -37.81
N TRP A 40 -36.34 -5.56 -37.23
CA TRP A 40 -34.97 -5.99 -37.49
C TRP A 40 -34.59 -7.28 -36.75
N GLN A 41 -35.28 -7.61 -35.66
CA GLN A 41 -35.02 -8.83 -34.88
C GLN A 41 -35.37 -10.11 -35.64
N ARG A 42 -36.24 -10.03 -36.65
CA ARG A 42 -36.68 -11.21 -37.41
C ARG A 42 -35.62 -11.76 -38.38
N ASP A 43 -34.76 -10.91 -38.91
CA ASP A 43 -33.92 -11.30 -40.06
C ASP A 43 -32.43 -11.47 -39.73
N TYR A 44 -31.87 -10.78 -38.71
CA TYR A 44 -30.42 -10.85 -38.43
C TYR A 44 -30.04 -10.71 -36.93
N PRO A 45 -29.50 -11.78 -36.30
CA PRO A 45 -28.94 -11.75 -34.94
C PRO A 45 -27.79 -10.74 -34.72
N ILE A 46 -27.18 -10.24 -35.79
CA ILE A 46 -26.00 -9.33 -35.77
C ILE A 46 -26.38 -7.88 -35.38
N LEU A 47 -27.68 -7.57 -35.21
CA LEU A 47 -28.15 -6.22 -34.88
C LEU A 47 -28.07 -5.87 -33.38
N GLY A 48 -27.74 -6.83 -32.51
CA GLY A 48 -27.48 -6.57 -31.10
C GLY A 48 -26.30 -5.61 -30.87
N SER A 49 -25.26 -5.68 -31.70
CA SER A 49 -24.10 -4.79 -31.57
C SER A 49 -24.43 -3.32 -31.84
N VAL A 50 -25.32 -3.04 -32.80
CA VAL A 50 -25.79 -1.68 -33.10
C VAL A 50 -26.61 -1.14 -31.93
N ARG A 51 -27.55 -1.93 -31.41
CA ARG A 51 -28.37 -1.54 -30.24
C ARG A 51 -27.52 -1.34 -28.99
N ALA A 52 -26.54 -2.20 -28.75
CA ALA A 52 -25.61 -2.07 -27.64
C ALA A 52 -24.75 -0.81 -27.77
N ALA A 53 -24.24 -0.51 -28.97
CA ALA A 53 -23.51 0.72 -29.25
C ALA A 53 -24.40 1.96 -29.07
N ALA A 54 -25.65 1.90 -29.53
CA ALA A 54 -26.61 2.98 -29.32
C ALA A 54 -26.89 3.21 -27.83
N ALA A 55 -27.11 2.16 -27.04
CA ALA A 55 -27.30 2.27 -25.59
C ALA A 55 -26.09 2.90 -24.90
N ARG A 56 -24.86 2.48 -25.25
CA ARG A 56 -23.64 3.09 -24.72
C ARG A 56 -23.51 4.56 -25.12
N ALA A 57 -23.77 4.89 -26.38
CA ALA A 57 -23.75 6.27 -26.86
C ALA A 57 -24.73 7.16 -26.09
N LEU A 58 -25.97 6.70 -25.88
CA LEU A 58 -26.96 7.43 -25.08
C LEU A 58 -26.52 7.63 -23.63
N GLY A 59 -25.90 6.62 -23.02
CA GLY A 59 -25.29 6.72 -21.69
C GLY A 59 -24.15 7.76 -21.62
N ASN A 60 -23.28 7.80 -22.63
CA ASN A 60 -22.18 8.77 -22.73
C ASN A 60 -22.69 10.20 -22.95
N ILE A 61 -23.78 10.36 -23.73
CA ILE A 61 -24.43 11.66 -23.95
C ILE A 61 -25.05 12.17 -22.64
N GLY A 62 -25.64 11.29 -21.84
CA GLY A 62 -26.19 11.65 -20.54
C GLY A 62 -27.53 12.39 -20.61
N ASP A 63 -28.29 12.23 -21.68
CA ASP A 63 -29.60 12.89 -21.85
C ASP A 63 -30.73 12.16 -21.08
N PRO A 64 -31.38 12.81 -20.10
CA PRO A 64 -32.45 12.21 -19.29
C PRO A 64 -33.69 11.76 -20.07
N ARG A 65 -33.88 12.24 -21.31
CA ARG A 65 -34.99 11.82 -22.20
C ARG A 65 -34.88 10.36 -22.62
N THR A 66 -33.69 9.77 -22.48
CA THR A 66 -33.38 8.40 -22.92
C THR A 66 -33.70 7.33 -21.88
N VAL A 67 -34.00 7.73 -20.64
CA VAL A 67 -34.15 6.81 -19.49
C VAL A 67 -35.21 5.74 -19.75
N GLU A 68 -36.42 6.12 -20.18
CA GLU A 68 -37.50 5.16 -20.45
C GLU A 68 -37.15 4.17 -21.57
N HIS A 69 -36.39 4.64 -22.56
CA HIS A 69 -35.93 3.81 -23.68
C HIS A 69 -34.88 2.81 -23.25
N LEU A 70 -33.94 3.24 -22.41
CA LEU A 70 -32.92 2.37 -21.84
C LEU A 70 -33.53 1.37 -20.85
N ILE A 71 -34.55 1.76 -20.08
CA ILE A 71 -35.35 0.84 -19.26
C ILE A 71 -35.98 -0.26 -20.15
N THR A 72 -36.58 0.12 -21.28
CA THR A 72 -37.14 -0.85 -22.24
C THR A 72 -36.07 -1.81 -22.77
N SER A 73 -34.85 -1.32 -23.01
CA SER A 73 -33.73 -2.16 -23.49
C SER A 73 -33.19 -3.16 -22.46
N LEU A 74 -33.65 -3.13 -21.19
CA LEU A 74 -33.29 -4.16 -20.21
C LEU A 74 -33.93 -5.53 -20.50
N GLU A 75 -35.00 -5.54 -21.28
CA GLU A 75 -35.71 -6.74 -21.75
C GLU A 75 -35.22 -7.26 -23.11
N ASP A 76 -34.20 -6.62 -23.71
CA ASP A 76 -33.68 -7.00 -25.02
C ASP A 76 -33.21 -8.48 -25.03
N PRO A 77 -33.48 -9.27 -26.09
CA PRO A 77 -33.03 -10.66 -26.16
C PRO A 77 -31.49 -10.80 -26.14
N ASP A 78 -30.76 -9.76 -26.54
CA ASP A 78 -29.30 -9.74 -26.57
C ASP A 78 -28.72 -9.25 -25.23
N ILE A 79 -27.90 -10.10 -24.60
CA ILE A 79 -27.26 -9.81 -23.32
C ILE A 79 -26.38 -8.55 -23.36
N ASP A 80 -25.69 -8.29 -24.49
CA ASP A 80 -24.79 -7.13 -24.62
C ASP A 80 -25.58 -5.83 -24.66
N VAL A 81 -26.79 -5.85 -25.22
CA VAL A 81 -27.72 -4.70 -25.20
C VAL A 81 -28.19 -4.46 -23.77
N ARG A 82 -28.65 -5.50 -23.07
CA ARG A 82 -29.10 -5.40 -21.67
C ARG A 82 -28.00 -4.87 -20.75
N VAL A 83 -26.77 -5.37 -20.89
CA VAL A 83 -25.60 -4.90 -20.12
C VAL A 83 -25.27 -3.45 -20.47
N SER A 84 -25.32 -3.08 -21.75
CA SER A 84 -25.07 -1.70 -22.19
C SER A 84 -26.13 -0.74 -21.65
N ALA A 85 -27.40 -1.15 -21.64
CA ALA A 85 -28.51 -0.40 -21.07
C ALA A 85 -28.34 -0.19 -19.55
N LEU A 86 -28.02 -1.23 -18.78
CA LEU A 86 -27.69 -1.11 -17.35
C LEU A 86 -26.58 -0.09 -17.11
N ARG A 87 -25.47 -0.20 -17.85
CA ARG A 87 -24.34 0.74 -17.71
C ARG A 87 -24.72 2.17 -18.09
N ALA A 88 -25.50 2.35 -19.14
CA ALA A 88 -25.99 3.66 -19.57
C ALA A 88 -26.88 4.30 -18.50
N LEU A 89 -27.80 3.53 -17.90
CA LEU A 89 -28.61 3.98 -16.77
C LEU A 89 -27.75 4.38 -15.56
N ALA A 90 -26.70 3.60 -15.26
CA ALA A 90 -25.76 3.93 -14.18
C ALA A 90 -25.00 5.25 -14.43
N LEU A 91 -24.68 5.57 -15.69
CA LEU A 91 -24.05 6.83 -16.08
C LEU A 91 -25.03 8.01 -15.96
N LEU A 92 -26.29 7.81 -16.34
CA LEU A 92 -27.35 8.82 -16.25
C LEU A 92 -27.70 9.20 -14.82
N ARG A 93 -27.61 8.25 -13.88
CA ARG A 93 -27.92 8.46 -12.45
C ARG A 93 -29.33 9.01 -12.21
N ASP A 94 -30.27 8.58 -13.05
CA ASP A 94 -31.66 8.98 -12.94
C ASP A 94 -32.46 7.96 -12.12
N GLU A 95 -32.87 8.35 -10.92
CA GLU A 95 -33.55 7.51 -9.93
C GLU A 95 -34.83 6.84 -10.49
N ARG A 96 -35.45 7.40 -11.54
CA ARG A 96 -36.62 6.80 -12.21
C ARG A 96 -36.37 5.37 -12.70
N ALA A 97 -35.11 5.01 -12.97
CA ALA A 97 -34.75 3.67 -13.40
C ALA A 97 -34.52 2.67 -12.26
N ALA A 98 -34.53 3.10 -10.98
CA ALA A 98 -34.19 2.24 -9.85
C ALA A 98 -35.11 1.02 -9.74
N ASP A 99 -36.43 1.24 -9.79
CA ASP A 99 -37.44 0.17 -9.69
C ASP A 99 -37.32 -0.83 -10.84
N ALA A 100 -37.03 -0.35 -12.06
CA ALA A 100 -36.84 -1.21 -13.23
C ALA A 100 -35.56 -2.08 -13.10
N VAL A 101 -34.47 -1.49 -12.61
CA VAL A 101 -33.18 -2.21 -12.43
C VAL A 101 -33.26 -3.25 -11.32
N GLU A 102 -34.06 -3.02 -10.28
CA GLU A 102 -34.22 -3.93 -9.13
C GLU A 102 -34.65 -5.34 -9.55
N GLY A 103 -35.50 -5.46 -10.58
CA GLY A 103 -35.93 -6.75 -11.13
C GLY A 103 -34.79 -7.64 -11.66
N TYR A 104 -33.63 -7.06 -11.97
CA TYR A 104 -32.50 -7.76 -12.57
C TYR A 104 -31.41 -8.18 -11.57
N LEU A 105 -31.58 -7.88 -10.28
CA LEU A 105 -30.65 -8.28 -9.23
C LEU A 105 -30.57 -9.81 -9.06
N ASN A 106 -31.63 -10.53 -9.43
CA ASN A 106 -31.73 -11.99 -9.33
C ASN A 106 -31.67 -12.71 -10.69
N ASP A 107 -31.23 -12.02 -11.75
CA ASP A 107 -31.17 -12.57 -13.09
C ASP A 107 -30.34 -13.87 -13.16
N PRO A 108 -30.72 -14.88 -13.97
CA PRO A 108 -29.93 -16.10 -14.13
C PRO A 108 -28.47 -15.85 -14.53
N LEU A 109 -28.20 -14.80 -15.31
CA LEU A 109 -26.89 -14.46 -15.85
C LEU A 109 -26.11 -13.59 -14.86
N GLU A 110 -24.89 -13.99 -14.51
CA GLU A 110 -24.05 -13.23 -13.57
C GLU A 110 -23.64 -11.85 -14.10
N ASP A 111 -23.53 -11.70 -15.43
CA ASP A 111 -23.23 -10.43 -16.07
C ASP A 111 -24.36 -9.41 -15.87
N ILE A 112 -25.61 -9.86 -15.91
CA ILE A 112 -26.76 -8.99 -15.65
C ILE A 112 -26.78 -8.60 -14.17
N ARG A 113 -26.70 -9.58 -13.25
CA ARG A 113 -26.72 -9.30 -11.81
C ARG A 113 -25.63 -8.30 -11.40
N LYS A 114 -24.37 -8.49 -11.82
CA LYS A 114 -23.27 -7.61 -11.40
C LYS A 114 -23.43 -6.17 -11.92
N ASN A 115 -23.95 -5.99 -13.15
CA ASN A 115 -24.21 -4.66 -13.69
C ASN A 115 -25.45 -4.06 -13.03
N ALA A 116 -26.50 -4.82 -12.74
CA ALA A 116 -27.69 -4.35 -12.03
C ALA A 116 -27.36 -3.84 -10.62
N ILE A 117 -26.55 -4.58 -9.86
CA ILE A 117 -26.07 -4.16 -8.53
C ILE A 117 -25.29 -2.85 -8.60
N THR A 118 -24.38 -2.73 -9.56
CA THR A 118 -23.59 -1.50 -9.75
C THR A 118 -24.51 -0.33 -10.13
N THR A 119 -25.46 -0.59 -11.03
CA THR A 119 -26.40 0.41 -11.54
C THR A 119 -27.29 0.92 -10.42
N LEU A 120 -27.94 0.04 -9.67
CA LEU A 120 -28.83 0.42 -8.58
C LEU A 120 -28.11 1.28 -7.53
N ALA A 121 -26.86 0.96 -7.21
CA ALA A 121 -26.05 1.76 -6.28
C ALA A 121 -25.69 3.16 -6.80
N GLU A 122 -25.68 3.40 -8.12
CA GLU A 122 -25.53 4.74 -8.69
C GLU A 122 -26.86 5.50 -8.79
N LEU A 123 -27.98 4.79 -8.98
CA LEU A 123 -29.32 5.37 -9.11
C LEU A 123 -29.93 5.77 -7.77
N ASP A 124 -29.84 4.89 -6.77
CA ASP A 124 -30.38 5.05 -5.42
C ASP A 124 -29.35 4.48 -4.43
N PRO A 125 -28.42 5.31 -3.90
CA PRO A 125 -27.35 4.82 -3.03
C PRO A 125 -27.85 4.13 -1.75
N ASP A 126 -28.96 4.56 -1.17
CA ASP A 126 -29.50 4.00 0.07
C ASP A 126 -30.10 2.61 -0.16
N ARG A 127 -30.93 2.45 -1.20
CA ARG A 127 -31.47 1.14 -1.60
C ARG A 127 -30.38 0.25 -2.16
N GLY A 128 -29.51 0.81 -3.00
CA GLY A 128 -28.38 0.12 -3.59
C GLY A 128 -27.44 -0.45 -2.54
N LEU A 129 -27.20 0.25 -1.43
CA LEU A 129 -26.39 -0.27 -0.33
C LEU A 129 -26.95 -1.58 0.24
N ARG A 130 -28.26 -1.66 0.46
CA ARG A 130 -28.93 -2.87 0.97
C ARG A 130 -28.73 -4.05 0.03
N GLU A 131 -28.92 -3.83 -1.27
CA GLU A 131 -28.81 -4.88 -2.27
C GLU A 131 -27.37 -5.29 -2.53
N VAL A 132 -26.42 -4.35 -2.47
CA VAL A 132 -24.99 -4.62 -2.54
C VAL A 132 -24.54 -5.49 -1.36
N LEU A 133 -25.05 -5.24 -0.14
CA LEU A 133 -24.77 -6.08 1.03
C LEU A 133 -25.32 -7.50 0.84
N ALA A 134 -26.51 -7.67 0.26
CA ALA A 134 -27.04 -8.98 -0.08
C ALA A 134 -26.15 -9.69 -1.12
N ALA A 135 -25.67 -8.95 -2.13
CA ALA A 135 -24.81 -9.46 -3.20
C ALA A 135 -23.42 -9.95 -2.75
N LEU A 136 -22.96 -9.59 -1.54
CA LEU A 136 -21.80 -10.24 -0.91
C LEU A 136 -22.01 -11.74 -0.64
N ASN A 137 -23.23 -12.26 -0.80
CA ASN A 137 -23.57 -13.68 -0.68
C ASN A 137 -23.89 -14.34 -2.03
N ASP A 138 -23.69 -13.65 -3.16
CA ASP A 138 -24.01 -14.21 -4.48
C ASP A 138 -23.22 -15.51 -4.76
N ARG A 139 -23.87 -16.43 -5.48
CA ARG A 139 -23.27 -17.69 -5.92
C ARG A 139 -22.01 -17.50 -6.77
N SER A 140 -21.95 -16.44 -7.55
CA SER A 140 -20.80 -16.08 -8.39
C SER A 140 -19.82 -15.21 -7.60
N TRP A 141 -18.56 -15.64 -7.57
CA TRP A 141 -17.48 -14.85 -6.99
C TRP A 141 -17.28 -13.52 -7.74
N VAL A 142 -17.62 -13.45 -9.03
CA VAL A 142 -17.54 -12.23 -9.83
C VAL A 142 -18.52 -11.19 -9.28
N VAL A 143 -19.75 -11.60 -8.97
CA VAL A 143 -20.77 -10.72 -8.39
C VAL A 143 -20.35 -10.26 -6.98
N ARG A 144 -19.90 -11.18 -6.12
CA ARG A 144 -19.39 -10.82 -4.77
C ARG A 144 -18.23 -9.83 -4.82
N LYS A 145 -17.30 -10.01 -5.76
CA LYS A 145 -16.18 -9.09 -5.99
C LYS A 145 -16.67 -7.69 -6.39
N VAL A 146 -17.66 -7.62 -7.29
CA VAL A 146 -18.27 -6.35 -7.70
C VAL A 146 -18.96 -5.69 -6.52
N ALA A 147 -19.72 -6.44 -5.70
CA ALA A 147 -20.36 -5.92 -4.51
C ALA A 147 -19.34 -5.30 -3.54
N ALA A 148 -18.26 -6.03 -3.20
CA ALA A 148 -17.20 -5.50 -2.34
C ALA A 148 -16.54 -4.22 -2.90
N ARG A 149 -16.34 -4.16 -4.22
CA ARG A 149 -15.82 -2.96 -4.90
C ARG A 149 -16.79 -1.78 -4.86
N VAL A 150 -18.09 -2.02 -4.97
CA VAL A 150 -19.13 -0.98 -4.84
C VAL A 150 -19.16 -0.47 -3.40
N ILE A 151 -19.15 -1.35 -2.39
CA ILE A 151 -19.06 -0.94 -0.96
C ILE A 151 -17.83 -0.07 -0.73
N ARG A 152 -16.67 -0.46 -1.24
CA ARG A 152 -15.44 0.34 -1.14
C ARG A 152 -15.61 1.74 -1.73
N LYS A 153 -16.32 1.88 -2.85
CA LYS A 153 -16.60 3.17 -3.50
C LYS A 153 -17.54 4.03 -2.66
N LEU A 154 -18.56 3.42 -2.05
CA LEU A 154 -19.51 4.11 -1.19
C LEU A 154 -18.85 4.58 0.11
N GLY A 155 -17.97 3.77 0.70
CA GLY A 155 -17.25 4.12 1.93
C GLY A 155 -18.14 4.26 3.16
N ASP A 156 -19.34 3.64 3.16
CA ASP A 156 -20.26 3.69 4.30
C ASP A 156 -19.79 2.73 5.41
N GLU A 157 -19.51 3.29 6.57
CA GLU A 157 -19.09 2.58 7.79
C GLU A 157 -20.10 1.52 8.24
N LYS A 158 -21.39 1.69 7.90
CA LYS A 158 -22.43 0.69 8.21
C LYS A 158 -22.15 -0.67 7.58
N CYS A 159 -21.33 -0.74 6.54
CA CYS A 159 -20.94 -2.00 5.90
C CYS A 159 -19.85 -2.76 6.64
N LEU A 160 -19.22 -2.16 7.65
CA LEU A 160 -18.00 -2.68 8.25
C LEU A 160 -18.19 -4.09 8.82
N GLU A 161 -19.26 -4.33 9.59
CA GLU A 161 -19.52 -5.65 10.16
C GLU A 161 -19.68 -6.73 9.06
N ASN A 162 -20.45 -6.41 8.01
CA ASN A 162 -20.64 -7.32 6.87
C ASN A 162 -19.33 -7.57 6.11
N LEU A 163 -18.49 -6.56 5.93
CA LEU A 163 -17.18 -6.72 5.29
C LEU A 163 -16.28 -7.63 6.13
N ILE A 164 -16.22 -7.42 7.44
CA ILE A 164 -15.40 -8.22 8.35
C ILE A 164 -15.85 -9.70 8.33
N ASP A 165 -17.15 -9.98 8.32
CA ASP A 165 -17.71 -11.34 8.17
C ASP A 165 -17.29 -12.02 6.87
N LYS A 166 -16.99 -11.24 5.82
CA LYS A 166 -16.64 -11.73 4.50
C LYS A 166 -15.14 -11.77 4.21
N LEU A 167 -14.29 -11.41 5.17
CA LEU A 167 -12.82 -11.50 5.02
C LEU A 167 -12.31 -12.92 4.73
N ASN A 168 -13.12 -13.96 4.98
CA ASN A 168 -12.80 -15.36 4.67
C ASN A 168 -13.47 -15.88 3.39
N ASP A 169 -13.88 -15.01 2.47
CA ASP A 169 -14.43 -15.46 1.19
C ASP A 169 -13.52 -16.52 0.54
N PRO A 170 -14.06 -17.62 -0.03
CA PRO A 170 -13.22 -18.64 -0.66
C PRO A 170 -12.37 -18.08 -1.81
N ASP A 171 -12.88 -17.07 -2.53
CA ASP A 171 -12.17 -16.46 -3.65
C ASP A 171 -11.16 -15.40 -3.21
N MET A 172 -9.95 -15.46 -3.78
CA MET A 172 -8.85 -14.59 -3.37
C MET A 172 -9.06 -13.14 -3.80
N GLU A 173 -9.66 -12.91 -4.97
CA GLU A 173 -9.92 -11.57 -5.49
C GLU A 173 -11.06 -10.89 -4.72
N VAL A 174 -12.08 -11.66 -4.32
CA VAL A 174 -13.12 -11.18 -3.41
C VAL A 174 -12.51 -10.75 -2.07
N ARG A 175 -11.70 -11.59 -1.43
CA ARG A 175 -11.01 -11.23 -0.17
C ARG A 175 -10.20 -9.96 -0.31
N ARG A 176 -9.43 -9.82 -1.40
CA ARG A 176 -8.65 -8.61 -1.66
C ARG A 176 -9.53 -7.36 -1.73
N GLN A 177 -10.65 -7.39 -2.45
CA GLN A 177 -11.56 -6.24 -2.52
C GLN A 177 -12.18 -5.90 -1.17
N ILE A 178 -12.49 -6.90 -0.35
CA ILE A 178 -13.01 -6.70 1.00
C ILE A 178 -11.96 -6.07 1.92
N ILE A 179 -10.71 -6.55 1.89
CA ILE A 179 -9.60 -5.93 2.64
C ILE A 179 -9.44 -4.48 2.21
N LEU A 180 -9.39 -4.20 0.90
CA LEU A 180 -9.29 -2.82 0.40
C LEU A 180 -10.49 -1.95 0.82
N ALA A 181 -11.69 -2.52 0.93
CA ALA A 181 -12.86 -1.81 1.44
C ALA A 181 -12.69 -1.44 2.92
N VAL A 182 -12.28 -2.40 3.76
CA VAL A 182 -12.02 -2.19 5.19
C VAL A 182 -10.88 -1.20 5.42
N VAL A 183 -9.78 -1.33 4.69
CA VAL A 183 -8.62 -0.41 4.77
C VAL A 183 -9.02 1.01 4.37
N ASN A 184 -9.89 1.17 3.36
CA ASN A 184 -10.38 2.48 2.95
C ASN A 184 -11.24 3.19 4.01
N LEU A 185 -11.87 2.43 4.93
CA LEU A 185 -12.57 3.00 6.08
C LEU A 185 -11.58 3.54 7.15
N GLY A 186 -10.36 3.02 7.20
CA GLY A 186 -9.29 3.55 8.04
C GLY A 186 -9.50 3.33 9.55
N GLU A 187 -9.36 4.38 10.35
CA GLU A 187 -9.33 4.31 11.83
C GLU A 187 -10.61 3.73 12.46
N VAL A 188 -11.78 3.94 11.84
CA VAL A 188 -13.06 3.40 12.35
C VAL A 188 -13.11 1.87 12.28
N ALA A 189 -12.31 1.26 11.40
CA ALA A 189 -12.22 -0.20 11.29
C ALA A 189 -11.32 -0.83 12.36
N VAL A 190 -10.49 -0.05 13.06
CA VAL A 190 -9.45 -0.60 13.94
C VAL A 190 -10.05 -1.37 15.10
N ASP A 191 -10.96 -0.77 15.89
CA ASP A 191 -11.52 -1.45 17.07
C ASP A 191 -12.32 -2.71 16.68
N PRO A 192 -13.22 -2.67 15.67
CA PRO A 192 -13.95 -3.87 15.24
C PRO A 192 -13.04 -4.99 14.72
N LEU A 193 -11.93 -4.66 14.06
CA LEU A 193 -10.93 -5.66 13.66
C LEU A 193 -10.19 -6.25 14.87
N LEU A 194 -9.83 -5.41 15.85
CA LEU A 194 -9.15 -5.86 17.08
C LEU A 194 -10.01 -6.81 17.90
N GLU A 195 -11.31 -6.55 18.01
CA GLU A 195 -12.27 -7.41 18.72
C GLU A 195 -12.33 -8.83 18.16
N ARG A 196 -12.07 -9.00 16.85
CA ARG A 196 -12.11 -10.30 16.17
C ARG A 196 -10.75 -10.97 16.02
N LEU A 197 -9.66 -10.41 16.56
CA LEU A 197 -8.36 -11.07 16.56
C LEU A 197 -8.33 -12.39 17.35
N SER A 198 -9.38 -12.70 18.11
CA SER A 198 -9.53 -13.95 18.86
C SER A 198 -10.32 -15.04 18.12
N GLU A 199 -10.66 -14.83 16.84
CA GLU A 199 -11.39 -15.80 16.02
C GLU A 199 -10.68 -17.17 15.96
N PRO A 200 -11.39 -18.32 16.02
CA PRO A 200 -10.76 -19.65 16.05
C PRO A 200 -9.94 -19.96 14.80
N SER A 201 -10.42 -19.49 13.64
CA SER A 201 -9.79 -19.70 12.34
C SER A 201 -8.51 -18.88 12.21
N TRP A 202 -7.37 -19.56 12.01
CA TRP A 202 -6.08 -18.87 11.83
C TRP A 202 -6.04 -18.07 10.52
N GLN A 203 -6.76 -18.51 9.49
CA GLN A 203 -6.87 -17.79 8.22
C GLN A 203 -7.54 -16.43 8.45
N THR A 204 -8.60 -16.42 9.25
CA THR A 204 -9.34 -15.20 9.61
C THR A 204 -8.45 -14.24 10.38
N ARG A 205 -7.76 -14.73 11.42
CA ARG A 205 -6.80 -13.92 12.17
C ARG A 205 -5.70 -13.34 11.27
N ALA A 206 -5.16 -14.13 10.34
CA ALA A 206 -4.14 -13.66 9.42
C ALA A 206 -4.64 -12.51 8.51
N VAL A 207 -5.88 -12.60 8.02
CA VAL A 207 -6.49 -11.56 7.18
C VAL A 207 -6.83 -10.30 7.98
N LEU A 208 -7.35 -10.45 9.21
CA LEU A 208 -7.60 -9.31 10.12
C LEU A 208 -6.31 -8.55 10.43
N VAL A 209 -5.23 -9.27 10.69
CA VAL A 209 -3.89 -8.70 10.92
C VAL A 209 -3.36 -7.99 9.68
N GLU A 210 -3.59 -8.55 8.48
CA GLU A 210 -3.22 -7.91 7.21
C GLU A 210 -3.95 -6.56 7.04
N ALA A 211 -5.26 -6.52 7.27
CA ALA A 211 -6.04 -5.29 7.21
C ALA A 211 -5.55 -4.24 8.24
N LEU A 212 -5.27 -4.65 9.49
CA LEU A 212 -4.73 -3.75 10.52
C LEU A 212 -3.36 -3.18 10.14
N GLY A 213 -2.50 -4.00 9.54
CA GLY A 213 -1.18 -3.58 9.04
C GLY A 213 -1.29 -2.55 7.91
N GLU A 214 -2.20 -2.77 6.95
CA GLU A 214 -2.44 -1.85 5.84
C GLU A 214 -3.13 -0.54 6.27
N ILE A 215 -3.98 -0.57 7.30
CA ILE A 215 -4.54 0.65 7.92
C ILE A 215 -3.41 1.48 8.56
N GLY A 216 -2.39 0.84 9.13
CA GLY A 216 -1.22 1.54 9.70
C GLY A 216 -1.47 2.18 11.07
N SER A 217 -2.55 1.83 11.76
CA SER A 217 -2.89 2.46 13.06
C SER A 217 -1.98 1.97 14.18
N ARG A 218 -1.34 2.91 14.90
CA ARG A 218 -0.53 2.62 16.09
C ARG A 218 -1.34 1.99 17.23
N ARG A 219 -2.67 2.18 17.25
CA ARG A 219 -3.57 1.57 18.25
C ARG A 219 -3.57 0.04 18.16
N ALA A 220 -3.23 -0.53 17.00
CA ALA A 220 -3.10 -1.97 16.82
C ALA A 220 -1.83 -2.54 17.45
N VAL A 221 -0.78 -1.73 17.65
CA VAL A 221 0.56 -2.19 18.08
C VAL A 221 0.53 -2.97 19.40
N PRO A 222 -0.14 -2.53 20.49
CA PRO A 222 -0.20 -3.31 21.73
C PRO A 222 -0.86 -4.68 21.57
N HIS A 223 -1.78 -4.82 20.62
CA HIS A 223 -2.50 -6.06 20.33
C HIS A 223 -1.62 -7.01 19.50
N LEU A 224 -1.02 -6.48 18.43
CA LEU A 224 -0.12 -7.21 17.55
C LEU A 224 1.17 -7.66 18.27
N LYS A 225 1.75 -6.84 19.14
CA LYS A 225 2.90 -7.22 19.99
C LYS A 225 2.61 -8.48 20.81
N ARG A 226 1.39 -8.63 21.34
CA ARG A 226 0.98 -9.82 22.11
C ARG A 226 0.89 -11.07 21.23
N MET A 227 0.57 -10.93 19.94
CA MET A 227 0.44 -12.07 19.02
C MET A 227 1.78 -12.54 18.44
N VAL A 228 2.76 -11.66 18.25
CA VAL A 228 4.05 -12.02 17.62
C VAL A 228 4.99 -12.79 18.56
N SER A 229 4.90 -12.55 19.88
CA SER A 229 5.82 -13.07 20.89
C SER A 229 5.30 -14.38 21.56
N GLY A 230 5.76 -15.53 21.04
CA GLY A 230 5.74 -16.83 21.73
C GLY A 230 4.60 -17.81 21.37
N ARG A 231 4.89 -19.12 21.41
CA ARG A 231 3.93 -20.24 21.13
C ARG A 231 2.70 -20.26 22.04
N LYS A 232 2.72 -19.56 23.17
CA LYS A 232 1.60 -19.49 24.14
C LYS A 232 0.52 -18.47 23.77
N ARG A 233 0.65 -17.73 22.67
CA ARG A 233 -0.26 -16.60 22.35
C ARG A 233 -0.94 -16.68 20.98
N ASP A 234 -0.23 -17.06 19.91
CA ASP A 234 -0.84 -17.63 18.70
C ASP A 234 -0.08 -18.87 18.25
N GLU A 235 -0.76 -20.01 18.20
CA GLU A 235 -0.15 -21.29 17.84
C GLU A 235 0.29 -21.32 16.37
N ASN A 236 -0.38 -20.56 15.49
CA ASN A 236 -0.17 -20.63 14.06
C ASN A 236 1.00 -19.74 13.59
N ARG A 237 2.02 -20.38 13.00
CA ARG A 237 3.21 -19.70 12.45
C ARG A 237 2.92 -18.69 11.34
N TYR A 238 1.85 -18.87 10.55
CA TYR A 238 1.50 -17.94 9.48
C TYR A 238 0.93 -16.65 10.05
N VAL A 239 0.08 -16.75 11.09
CA VAL A 239 -0.45 -15.58 11.80
C VAL A 239 0.70 -14.80 12.41
N ARG A 240 1.60 -15.43 13.18
CA ARG A 240 2.75 -14.73 13.78
C ARG A 240 3.64 -14.01 12.74
N GLY A 241 3.87 -14.64 11.58
CA GLY A 241 4.61 -14.00 10.49
C GLY A 241 3.87 -12.81 9.87
N LYS A 242 2.54 -12.90 9.72
CA LYS A 242 1.69 -11.78 9.26
C LYS A 242 1.64 -10.65 10.27
N VAL A 243 1.65 -10.96 11.57
CA VAL A 243 1.72 -9.95 12.64
C VAL A 243 3.04 -9.20 12.58
N ALA A 244 4.16 -9.91 12.39
CA ALA A 244 5.45 -9.25 12.22
C ALA A 244 5.45 -8.30 11.01
N GLU A 245 4.90 -8.75 9.87
CA GLU A 245 4.73 -7.92 8.67
C GLU A 245 3.86 -6.68 8.94
N ALA A 246 2.70 -6.85 9.58
CA ALA A 246 1.80 -5.74 9.93
C ALA A 246 2.47 -4.72 10.86
N LEU A 247 3.22 -5.17 11.87
CA LEU A 247 4.01 -4.29 12.75
C LEU A 247 5.05 -3.48 11.96
N GLY A 248 5.70 -4.10 10.97
CA GLY A 248 6.63 -3.42 10.05
C GLY A 248 5.95 -2.35 9.20
N LEU A 249 4.76 -2.64 8.66
CA LEU A 249 3.96 -1.67 7.88
C LEU A 249 3.48 -0.48 8.71
N ILE A 250 3.08 -0.73 9.97
CA ILE A 250 2.67 0.34 10.91
C ILE A 250 3.86 1.25 11.25
N GLY A 251 5.08 0.70 11.29
CA GLY A 251 6.29 1.51 11.45
C GLY A 251 6.51 2.04 12.88
N ASP A 252 5.83 1.51 13.89
CA ASP A 252 5.93 1.98 15.27
C ASP A 252 7.16 1.37 15.98
N PRO A 253 8.13 2.20 16.44
CA PRO A 253 9.30 1.72 17.19
C PRO A 253 8.96 0.91 18.43
N ASP A 254 7.79 1.11 19.04
CA ASP A 254 7.35 0.33 20.22
C ASP A 254 7.23 -1.18 19.91
N ALA A 255 7.17 -1.57 18.64
CA ALA A 255 7.12 -2.97 18.21
C ALA A 255 8.49 -3.67 18.23
N LEU A 256 9.60 -2.92 18.27
CA LEU A 256 10.96 -3.45 18.04
C LEU A 256 11.35 -4.56 19.01
N GLU A 257 11.08 -4.39 20.31
CA GLU A 257 11.38 -5.40 21.33
C GLU A 257 10.73 -6.75 20.99
N SER A 258 9.43 -6.75 20.68
CA SER A 258 8.68 -7.97 20.35
C SER A 258 9.10 -8.58 19.00
N LEU A 259 9.52 -7.75 18.03
CA LEU A 259 10.05 -8.23 16.76
C LEU A 259 11.45 -8.85 16.92
N ILE A 260 12.30 -8.30 17.79
CA ILE A 260 13.61 -8.87 18.13
C ILE A 260 13.44 -10.23 18.79
N GLU A 261 12.49 -10.38 19.72
CA GLU A 261 12.15 -11.69 20.27
C GLU A 261 11.71 -12.68 19.19
N ALA A 262 10.91 -12.22 18.22
CA ALA A 262 10.44 -13.04 17.10
C ALA A 262 11.54 -13.50 16.13
N LEU A 263 12.74 -12.89 16.16
CA LEU A 263 13.92 -13.41 15.45
C LEU A 263 14.38 -14.78 15.99
N ASN A 264 13.96 -15.15 17.20
CA ASN A 264 14.22 -16.48 17.78
C ASN A 264 13.05 -17.45 17.59
N ASP A 265 12.01 -17.11 16.81
CA ASP A 265 10.89 -18.02 16.55
C ASP A 265 11.40 -19.32 15.87
N PRO A 266 10.90 -20.51 16.26
CA PRO A 266 11.32 -21.78 15.68
C PRO A 266 11.17 -21.86 14.15
N TYR A 267 10.23 -21.11 13.58
CA TYR A 267 9.91 -21.15 12.15
C TYR A 267 10.59 -20.02 11.38
N LEU A 268 11.29 -20.41 10.30
CA LEU A 268 12.03 -19.48 9.44
C LEU A 268 11.15 -18.36 8.85
N PHE A 269 9.88 -18.65 8.55
CA PHE A 269 8.95 -17.66 8.01
C PHE A 269 8.75 -16.47 8.95
N VAL A 270 8.54 -16.73 10.25
CA VAL A 270 8.36 -15.68 11.25
C VAL A 270 9.63 -14.87 11.40
N ARG A 271 10.79 -15.53 11.52
CA ARG A 271 12.09 -14.85 11.62
C ARG A 271 12.37 -13.92 10.44
N ARG A 272 12.07 -14.35 9.21
CA ARG A 272 12.24 -13.53 8.01
C ARG A 272 11.32 -12.30 7.99
N LYS A 273 10.06 -12.47 8.37
CA LYS A 273 9.10 -11.36 8.44
C LYS A 273 9.44 -10.38 9.56
N ALA A 274 9.84 -10.87 10.73
CA ALA A 274 10.32 -10.05 11.83
C ALA A 274 11.57 -9.25 11.44
N ARG A 275 12.53 -9.89 10.75
CA ARG A 275 13.71 -9.19 10.24
C ARG A 275 13.34 -8.06 9.27
N ALA A 276 12.50 -8.34 8.28
CA ALA A 276 12.07 -7.33 7.31
C ALA A 276 11.30 -6.18 7.99
N ALA A 277 10.46 -6.48 8.97
CA ALA A 277 9.74 -5.48 9.75
C ALA A 277 10.68 -4.58 10.57
N ILE A 278 11.69 -5.16 11.21
CA ILE A 278 12.74 -4.38 11.88
C ILE A 278 13.44 -3.48 10.88
N ASP A 279 13.83 -3.98 9.71
CA ASP A 279 14.51 -3.18 8.68
C ASP A 279 13.63 -2.01 8.16
N LEU A 280 12.29 -2.13 8.21
CA LEU A 280 11.35 -1.07 7.85
C LEU A 280 11.15 -0.03 8.96
N ILE A 281 11.14 -0.47 10.23
CA ILE A 281 10.95 0.41 11.40
C ILE A 281 12.26 1.13 11.76
N ASP A 282 13.40 0.48 11.52
CA ASP A 282 14.71 0.92 12.01
C ASP A 282 15.36 1.93 11.04
N VAL A 283 15.35 3.17 11.51
CA VAL A 283 15.76 4.40 10.81
C VAL A 283 17.29 4.43 10.57
N GLU A 284 17.71 5.15 9.54
CA GLU A 284 19.12 5.48 9.26
C GLU A 284 19.89 5.93 10.53
N PRO A 285 21.16 5.56 10.67
CA PRO A 285 21.97 5.95 11.80
C PRO A 285 22.07 7.48 11.91
N TYR A 286 21.76 8.01 13.08
CA TYR A 286 21.75 9.45 13.35
C TYR A 286 22.53 9.79 14.62
N LEU A 287 23.39 10.81 14.53
CA LEU A 287 24.19 11.32 15.64
C LEU A 287 23.34 12.21 16.54
N GLU A 288 23.05 11.77 17.77
CA GLU A 288 22.07 12.42 18.66
C GLU A 288 22.69 13.52 19.56
N ARG A 289 23.88 13.30 20.14
CA ARG A 289 24.52 14.28 21.06
C ARG A 289 26.04 14.13 21.08
N PHE A 290 26.75 15.23 21.36
CA PHE A 290 28.19 15.20 21.63
C PHE A 290 28.58 16.15 22.78
N ASP A 291 28.72 15.65 24.01
CA ASP A 291 29.03 16.47 25.18
C ASP A 291 30.29 16.00 25.93
N ASN A 292 31.28 16.87 26.09
CA ASN A 292 32.52 16.62 26.85
C ASN A 292 33.25 15.30 26.54
N GLY A 293 33.32 14.93 25.25
CA GLY A 293 33.95 13.70 24.80
C GLY A 293 33.00 12.50 24.76
N GLU A 294 31.77 12.67 25.23
CA GLU A 294 30.73 11.65 25.20
C GLU A 294 29.83 11.82 23.97
N ILE A 295 29.75 10.78 23.15
CA ILE A 295 29.02 10.72 21.88
C ILE A 295 27.81 9.83 22.09
N SER A 296 26.61 10.31 21.78
CA SER A 296 25.45 9.44 21.63
C SER A 296 24.96 9.41 20.20
N PHE A 297 24.69 8.21 19.68
CA PHE A 297 24.05 8.04 18.38
C PHE A 297 23.02 6.92 18.42
N ARG A 298 21.97 7.11 17.61
CA ARG A 298 21.01 6.08 17.31
C ARG A 298 21.58 5.22 16.18
N TYR A 299 21.57 3.92 16.40
CA TYR A 299 22.03 2.95 15.44
C TYR A 299 21.01 1.82 15.34
N PRO A 300 20.94 1.15 14.19
CA PRO A 300 20.08 0.00 14.04
C PRO A 300 20.36 -1.08 15.10
N LEU A 301 19.32 -1.58 15.75
CA LEU A 301 19.40 -2.46 16.94
C LEU A 301 20.18 -3.77 16.71
N PHE A 302 20.47 -4.10 15.46
CA PHE A 302 21.20 -5.29 15.04
C PHE A 302 22.71 -5.09 14.83
N TRP A 303 23.30 -3.92 15.10
CA TRP A 303 24.76 -3.76 15.02
C TRP A 303 25.46 -4.43 16.21
N ASP A 304 26.49 -5.25 15.92
CA ASP A 304 27.31 -5.94 16.93
C ASP A 304 28.52 -5.07 17.31
N LEU A 305 28.55 -4.56 18.55
CA LEU A 305 29.63 -3.70 19.05
C LEU A 305 30.78 -4.56 19.61
N ARG A 306 31.98 -4.41 19.05
CA ARG A 306 33.17 -5.12 19.54
C ARG A 306 34.23 -4.14 20.05
N GLU A 307 34.66 -4.34 21.29
CA GLU A 307 35.76 -3.62 21.90
C GLU A 307 37.09 -4.04 21.24
N VAL A 308 37.84 -3.09 20.70
CA VAL A 308 39.16 -3.34 20.09
C VAL A 308 40.23 -3.02 21.13
N LYS A 309 41.03 -4.04 21.50
CA LYS A 309 42.09 -3.92 22.52
C LYS A 309 43.37 -3.23 22.05
N ASP A 310 43.42 -2.74 20.81
CA ASP A 310 44.61 -2.05 20.28
C ASP A 310 44.62 -0.57 20.68
N GLY A 311 45.13 -0.32 21.88
CA GLY A 311 45.97 0.84 22.21
C GLY A 311 45.41 2.27 22.17
N GLU A 312 44.31 2.58 21.49
CA GLU A 312 43.95 3.99 21.22
C GLU A 312 42.54 4.48 21.58
N LYS A 313 41.62 3.67 22.15
CA LYS A 313 40.42 4.19 22.83
C LYS A 313 39.67 3.05 23.53
N LEU A 314 39.33 3.23 24.80
CA LEU A 314 38.47 2.32 25.55
C LEU A 314 37.00 2.61 25.21
N ILE A 315 36.31 1.68 24.54
CA ILE A 315 34.87 1.79 24.27
C ILE A 315 34.14 1.22 25.48
N THR A 316 33.47 2.07 26.26
CA THR A 316 32.50 1.62 27.26
C THR A 316 31.12 2.09 26.83
N GLY A 317 30.23 1.13 26.55
CA GLY A 317 28.87 1.39 26.09
C GLY A 317 27.84 0.77 27.04
N SER A 318 26.72 1.48 27.26
CA SER A 318 25.57 1.00 28.02
C SER A 318 24.34 1.01 27.12
N CYS A 319 23.81 -0.16 26.77
CA CYS A 319 22.65 -0.33 25.87
C CYS A 319 21.28 -0.04 26.53
N LYS A 320 21.23 0.71 27.63
CA LYS A 320 20.00 0.79 28.46
C LYS A 320 18.86 1.63 27.85
N GLU A 321 19.09 2.45 26.82
CA GLU A 321 18.11 3.46 26.36
C GLU A 321 18.02 3.64 24.83
N HIS A 322 18.19 2.58 24.02
CA HIS A 322 18.06 2.65 22.54
C HIS A 322 19.05 3.60 21.80
N GLY A 323 20.00 4.20 22.52
CA GLY A 323 21.13 4.96 21.99
C GLY A 323 22.45 4.47 22.59
N LEU A 324 23.52 4.39 21.79
CA LEU A 324 24.86 4.06 22.28
C LEU A 324 25.50 5.33 22.83
N LYS A 325 26.00 5.30 24.06
CA LYS A 325 26.80 6.37 24.67
C LYS A 325 28.28 5.96 24.69
N ILE A 326 29.16 6.67 23.97
CA ILE A 326 30.63 6.43 23.88
C ILE A 326 31.38 7.59 24.54
N SER A 327 32.27 7.35 25.51
CA SER A 327 33.12 8.41 26.11
C SER A 327 34.56 8.40 25.58
N VAL A 328 35.10 9.56 25.19
CA VAL A 328 36.44 9.78 24.62
C VAL A 328 37.17 10.88 25.41
N LYS A 329 38.30 10.57 26.05
CA LYS A 329 39.18 11.56 26.71
C LYS A 329 40.24 12.10 25.73
N LYS A 330 40.52 13.41 25.80
CA LYS A 330 41.18 14.22 24.76
C LYS A 330 42.63 14.65 25.07
N LYS A 331 43.39 15.04 24.03
CA LYS A 331 44.59 15.91 24.04
C LYS A 331 44.58 16.82 22.80
N GLU A 332 45.03 18.08 22.92
CA GLU A 332 44.77 19.28 22.05
C GLU A 332 45.31 19.29 20.61
N ALA A 333 44.57 19.90 19.66
CA ALA A 333 45.03 20.37 18.33
C ALA A 333 44.07 21.41 17.70
N ALA A 334 44.60 22.36 16.89
CA ALA A 334 43.90 23.49 16.26
C ALA A 334 44.21 23.60 14.74
N GLY A 335 43.29 24.14 13.92
CA GLY A 335 43.61 24.66 12.58
C GLY A 335 42.64 24.38 11.41
N VAL A 336 42.06 23.17 11.29
CA VAL A 336 41.27 22.75 10.11
C VAL A 336 39.75 22.83 10.40
N THR A 337 38.91 23.09 9.39
CA THR A 337 37.43 23.05 9.52
C THR A 337 36.86 21.64 9.28
N ALA A 338 35.64 21.37 9.75
CA ALA A 338 34.97 20.08 9.49
C ALA A 338 34.71 19.85 7.99
N GLU A 339 34.52 20.95 7.25
CA GLU A 339 34.30 20.98 5.81
C GLU A 339 35.56 20.57 5.05
N GLU A 340 36.67 21.29 5.28
CA GLU A 340 37.97 20.97 4.64
C GLU A 340 38.41 19.53 4.96
N PHE A 341 38.18 19.07 6.19
CA PHE A 341 38.49 17.68 6.54
C PHE A 341 37.58 16.67 5.85
N SER A 342 36.30 17.01 5.62
CA SER A 342 35.39 16.15 4.86
C SER A 342 35.81 16.04 3.39
N ASP A 343 36.32 17.12 2.81
CA ASP A 343 36.84 17.10 1.44
C ASP A 343 38.12 16.27 1.34
N ILE A 344 39.05 16.43 2.29
CA ILE A 344 40.26 15.59 2.41
C ILE A 344 39.88 14.11 2.56
N LEU A 345 38.86 13.79 3.36
CA LEU A 345 38.42 12.41 3.54
C LEU A 345 37.83 11.84 2.24
N ILE A 346 36.99 12.61 1.55
CA ILE A 346 36.42 12.22 0.25
C ILE A 346 37.54 11.94 -0.75
N ASP A 347 38.58 12.79 -0.80
CA ASP A 347 39.74 12.59 -1.66
C ASP A 347 40.53 11.32 -1.31
N VAL A 348 40.77 11.06 -0.03
CA VAL A 348 41.41 9.82 0.43
C VAL A 348 40.58 8.60 0.06
N LEU A 349 39.26 8.66 0.21
CA LEU A 349 38.35 7.58 -0.14
C LEU A 349 38.35 7.32 -1.66
N ASN A 350 38.33 8.38 -2.48
CA ASN A 350 38.46 8.31 -3.93
C ASN A 350 39.81 7.67 -4.33
N MET A 351 40.92 8.10 -3.73
CA MET A 351 42.25 7.53 -4.00
C MET A 351 42.35 6.05 -3.61
N ARG A 352 41.59 5.61 -2.60
CA ARG A 352 41.49 4.20 -2.21
C ARG A 352 40.51 3.39 -3.06
N GLY A 353 39.96 3.98 -4.11
CA GLY A 353 39.11 3.31 -5.09
C GLY A 353 37.67 3.11 -4.63
N LEU A 354 37.17 3.95 -3.72
CA LEU A 354 35.75 4.01 -3.41
C LEU A 354 34.97 4.73 -4.52
N PHE A 355 33.71 4.35 -4.70
CA PHE A 355 32.74 4.94 -5.63
C PHE A 355 31.43 5.25 -4.88
N ASN A 356 30.48 5.93 -5.55
CA ASN A 356 29.21 6.39 -4.96
C ASN A 356 29.38 7.26 -3.70
N ILE A 357 30.43 8.10 -3.67
CA ILE A 357 30.69 8.94 -2.51
C ILE A 357 29.66 10.07 -2.45
N THR A 358 29.00 10.23 -1.31
CA THR A 358 28.03 11.31 -1.05
C THR A 358 28.37 12.04 0.24
N ARG A 359 28.06 13.33 0.30
CA ARG A 359 28.22 14.20 1.48
C ARG A 359 26.87 14.82 1.83
N GLY A 360 26.36 14.49 3.01
CA GLY A 360 25.20 15.12 3.63
C GLY A 360 25.63 16.06 4.75
N SER A 361 24.78 17.02 5.11
CA SER A 361 24.97 17.85 6.29
C SER A 361 24.33 17.21 7.52
N VAL A 362 24.95 17.42 8.68
CA VAL A 362 24.40 17.02 9.98
C VAL A 362 24.63 18.16 10.96
N THR A 363 23.70 18.36 11.90
CA THR A 363 23.85 19.35 12.97
C THR A 363 24.01 18.62 14.29
N VAL A 364 25.03 18.97 15.07
CA VAL A 364 25.38 18.32 16.33
C VAL A 364 25.54 19.40 17.40
N ASP A 365 24.62 19.48 18.37
CA ASP A 365 24.61 20.53 19.42
C ASP A 365 24.81 21.95 18.87
N SER A 366 24.09 22.31 17.80
CA SER A 366 24.18 23.61 17.10
C SER A 366 25.48 23.86 16.31
N GLU A 367 26.38 22.89 16.23
CA GLU A 367 27.56 22.94 15.36
C GLU A 367 27.28 22.20 14.05
N HIS A 368 27.78 22.75 12.94
CA HIS A 368 27.63 22.15 11.62
C HIS A 368 28.67 21.04 11.40
N GLY A 369 28.24 19.93 10.80
CA GLY A 369 29.07 18.78 10.46
C GLY A 369 28.60 18.11 9.18
N TYR A 370 29.29 17.04 8.81
CA TYR A 370 29.10 16.33 7.56
C TYR A 370 29.03 14.83 7.78
N MET A 371 28.13 14.18 7.04
CA MET A 371 28.08 12.73 6.91
C MET A 371 28.58 12.37 5.51
N VAL A 372 29.67 11.63 5.44
CA VAL A 372 30.23 11.13 4.18
C VAL A 372 29.90 9.65 4.07
N THR A 373 29.31 9.21 2.97
CA THR A 373 29.15 7.78 2.67
C THR A 373 29.89 7.42 1.40
N GLY A 374 30.38 6.18 1.28
CA GLY A 374 31.08 5.71 0.08
C GLY A 374 31.16 4.20 0.04
N GLU A 375 31.41 3.63 -1.14
CA GLU A 375 31.33 2.19 -1.39
C GLU A 375 32.60 1.67 -2.07
N THR A 376 33.01 0.46 -1.76
CA THR A 376 33.95 -0.33 -2.56
C THR A 376 33.18 -1.45 -3.26
N LYS A 377 33.86 -2.34 -4.00
CA LYS A 377 33.19 -3.56 -4.52
C LYS A 377 32.65 -4.49 -3.42
N LYS A 378 33.18 -4.37 -2.18
CA LYS A 378 32.94 -5.32 -1.11
C LYS A 378 32.45 -4.71 0.20
N ASP A 379 32.69 -3.44 0.46
CA ASP A 379 32.40 -2.74 1.72
C ASP A 379 31.81 -1.33 1.51
N ARG A 380 30.79 -0.94 2.28
CA ARG A 380 30.28 0.43 2.43
C ARG A 380 30.90 1.09 3.66
N ILE A 381 31.17 2.38 3.54
CA ILE A 381 31.72 3.25 4.57
C ILE A 381 30.73 4.38 4.86
N VAL A 382 30.51 4.67 6.14
CA VAL A 382 29.79 5.86 6.62
C VAL A 382 30.70 6.57 7.60
N ALA A 383 30.93 7.88 7.42
CA ALA A 383 31.77 8.69 8.28
C ALA A 383 31.04 9.96 8.72
N PHE A 384 30.95 10.19 10.03
CA PHE A 384 30.48 11.47 10.57
C PHE A 384 31.68 12.35 10.92
N ILE A 385 31.63 13.62 10.53
CA ILE A 385 32.70 14.60 10.67
C ILE A 385 32.13 15.87 11.25
N PHE A 386 32.70 16.37 12.36
CA PHE A 386 32.24 17.63 12.94
C PHE A 386 33.35 18.30 13.74
N LYS A 387 33.28 19.63 13.87
CA LYS A 387 34.24 20.44 14.63
C LYS A 387 33.61 20.88 15.95
N LYS A 388 34.31 20.68 17.06
CA LYS A 388 33.86 21.19 18.36
C LYS A 388 35.02 21.53 19.28
N LYS A 389 34.94 22.70 19.93
CA LYS A 389 35.94 23.23 20.87
C LYS A 389 37.38 23.25 20.31
N GLY A 390 37.54 23.50 19.01
CA GLY A 390 38.85 23.56 18.33
C GLY A 390 39.31 22.30 17.60
N TYR A 391 38.57 21.19 17.69
CA TYR A 391 39.01 19.88 17.19
C TYR A 391 38.07 19.33 16.13
N ILE A 392 38.60 18.55 15.20
CA ILE A 392 37.81 17.74 14.27
C ILE A 392 37.70 16.31 14.78
N TYR A 393 36.47 15.83 14.83
CA TYR A 393 36.14 14.45 15.11
C TYR A 393 35.74 13.77 13.82
N TYR A 394 36.21 12.54 13.61
CA TYR A 394 35.62 11.65 12.62
C TYR A 394 35.36 10.26 13.19
N ILE A 395 34.18 9.74 12.90
CA ILE A 395 33.75 8.40 13.31
C ILE A 395 33.42 7.68 12.01
N TYR A 396 34.12 6.60 11.68
CA TYR A 396 33.78 5.83 10.49
C TYR A 396 33.34 4.40 10.83
N PHE A 397 32.32 3.97 10.08
CA PHE A 397 31.75 2.65 10.06
C PHE A 397 32.16 2.01 8.74
N LYS A 398 32.60 0.74 8.77
CA LYS A 398 32.93 -0.02 7.56
C LYS A 398 32.32 -1.41 7.66
N GLY A 399 31.57 -1.85 6.64
CA GLY A 399 31.02 -3.22 6.55
C GLY A 399 30.66 -3.63 5.12
N PRO A 400 30.37 -4.92 4.84
CA PRO A 400 30.22 -5.43 3.48
C PRO A 400 29.08 -4.82 2.62
N VAL A 401 29.24 -4.84 1.28
CA VAL A 401 28.31 -4.28 0.25
C VAL A 401 27.20 -5.23 -0.14
N GLU A 402 27.46 -6.53 -0.10
CA GLU A 402 26.49 -7.57 -0.46
C GLU A 402 25.37 -7.59 0.58
N ASN A 403 24.23 -6.99 0.20
CA ASN A 403 22.99 -6.90 0.97
C ASN A 403 23.20 -6.32 2.39
N ILE A 404 22.77 -5.07 2.60
CA ILE A 404 22.71 -4.39 3.91
C ILE A 404 22.12 -5.30 5.02
N THR A 405 21.34 -6.31 4.64
CA THR A 405 20.68 -7.35 5.44
C THR A 405 21.58 -8.41 6.10
N GLU A 406 22.88 -8.51 5.82
CA GLU A 406 23.80 -9.36 6.62
C GLU A 406 25.13 -8.69 6.99
N SER A 407 25.47 -7.56 6.37
CA SER A 407 26.77 -6.89 6.53
C SER A 407 26.97 -6.20 7.88
N TYR A 408 25.88 -5.91 8.60
CA TYR A 408 25.92 -5.31 9.93
C TYR A 408 26.60 -6.16 11.01
N LYS A 409 26.72 -7.48 10.81
CA LYS A 409 27.42 -8.39 11.74
C LYS A 409 28.93 -8.17 11.79
N TYR A 410 29.46 -7.38 10.85
CA TYR A 410 30.89 -7.16 10.68
C TYR A 410 31.27 -5.68 10.66
N MET A 411 30.31 -4.78 10.95
CA MET A 411 30.59 -3.34 10.99
C MET A 411 31.49 -3.02 12.17
N ARG A 412 32.71 -2.57 11.87
CA ARG A 412 33.66 -2.10 12.87
C ARG A 412 33.50 -0.60 13.05
N VAL A 413 33.30 -0.17 14.29
CA VAL A 413 33.40 1.23 14.68
C VAL A 413 34.86 1.56 14.85
N LEU A 414 35.37 2.49 14.04
CA LEU A 414 36.76 2.94 14.12
C LEU A 414 36.74 4.45 14.37
N ILE A 415 37.13 4.81 15.59
CA ILE A 415 37.22 6.21 16.03
C ILE A 415 38.68 6.60 16.00
N ASN A 416 39.07 7.29 14.94
CA ASN A 416 40.44 7.72 14.76
C ASN A 416 40.50 9.26 14.79
N THR A 417 41.69 9.80 15.05
CA THR A 417 41.96 11.23 15.18
C THR A 417 43.22 11.49 14.37
N LEU A 418 43.14 12.34 13.35
CA LEU A 418 44.22 12.52 12.40
C LEU A 418 45.13 13.66 12.88
N HIS A 419 46.43 13.36 13.01
CA HIS A 419 47.51 14.34 13.24
C HIS A 419 48.12 14.68 11.88
N VAL A 420 48.18 15.96 11.52
CA VAL A 420 48.75 16.41 10.23
C VAL A 420 49.66 17.61 10.50
N GLU A 421 50.94 17.50 10.15
CA GLU A 421 51.95 18.56 10.25
C GLU A 421 52.14 19.30 8.92
N THR A 422 52.38 20.61 8.98
CA THR A 422 53.74 21.17 8.81
C THR A 422 53.97 22.25 9.85
#